data_AF-A0A383TXX4-F1
#
_entry.id   AF-A0A383TXX4-F1
#
_cell.length_a   1.000
_cell.length_b   1.000
_cell.length_c   1.000
_cell.angle_alpha   90.00
_cell.angle_beta   90.00
_cell.angle_gamma   90.00
#
_symmetry.space_group_name_H-M   'P 1'
#
loop_
_entity.id
_entity.type
_entity.pdbx_description
1 polymer ?
#
loop_
_entity_poly.entity_id
_entity_poly.type
_entity_poly.pdbx_seq_one_letter_code
_entity_poly.pdbx_strand_id
1 'polypeptide(L)'
;MIYSDFYTPEIREELIYIHSPKFILGEYIYMAMALVDGHRVCIATAYKIDYCIKKAMQFVEKVPAIEFTHINKVKTGETEACKRFLIYNKKSH
;
A
#
# COMPACT_ATOMS: atom_id res chain seq x y z
N MET A 1 -12.25 -1.59 11.47
CA MET A 1 -12.35 -0.65 10.35
C MET A 1 -11.97 -1.36 9.07
N ILE A 2 -12.92 -1.49 8.14
CA ILE A 2 -12.70 -2.11 6.83
C ILE A 2 -12.45 -0.94 5.87
N TYR A 3 -11.23 -0.82 5.35
CA TYR A 3 -10.84 0.26 4.41
C TYR A 3 -11.25 -0.06 2.95
N SER A 4 -12.38 -0.74 2.75
CA SER A 4 -12.79 -1.31 1.46
C SER A 4 -13.00 -0.28 0.36
N ASP A 5 -13.32 0.95 0.74
CA ASP A 5 -13.71 2.02 -0.18
C ASP A 5 -12.52 2.57 -0.97
N PHE A 6 -11.30 2.22 -0.57
CA PHE A 6 -10.05 2.63 -1.20
C PHE A 6 -9.46 1.57 -2.16
N TYR A 7 -10.09 0.39 -2.27
CA TYR A 7 -9.51 -0.74 -2.97
C TYR A 7 -9.91 -0.77 -4.44
N THR A 8 -8.93 -0.51 -5.30
CA THR A 8 -9.01 -0.75 -6.73
C THR A 8 -9.16 -2.25 -7.03
N PRO A 9 -9.62 -2.64 -8.24
CA PRO A 9 -9.65 -4.04 -8.64
C PRO A 9 -8.31 -4.76 -8.45
N GLU A 10 -7.19 -4.08 -8.75
CA GLU A 10 -5.84 -4.62 -8.59
C GLU A 10 -5.47 -4.87 -7.13
N ILE A 11 -5.92 -4.01 -6.21
CA ILE A 11 -5.74 -4.26 -4.77
C ILE A 11 -6.57 -5.47 -4.34
N ARG A 12 -7.81 -5.61 -4.83
CA ARG A 12 -8.68 -6.74 -4.50
C ARG A 12 -8.09 -8.07 -5.00
N GLU A 13 -7.57 -8.09 -6.22
CA GLU A 13 -6.86 -9.24 -6.76
C GLU A 13 -5.62 -9.58 -5.92
N GLU A 14 -4.86 -8.58 -5.51
CA GLU A 14 -3.68 -8.79 -4.67
C GLU A 14 -4.06 -9.31 -3.28
N LEU A 15 -5.16 -8.83 -2.70
CA LEU A 15 -5.72 -9.33 -1.45
C LEU A 15 -6.10 -10.82 -1.57
N ILE A 16 -6.73 -11.22 -2.68
CA ILE A 16 -7.03 -12.64 -2.94
C ILE A 16 -5.72 -13.43 -3.07
N TYR A 17 -4.74 -12.90 -3.80
CA TYR A 17 -3.44 -13.55 -3.99
C TYR A 17 -2.71 -13.81 -2.66
N ILE A 18 -2.60 -12.82 -1.75
CA ILE A 18 -1.86 -12.97 -0.48
C ILE A 18 -2.49 -13.98 0.51
N HIS A 19 -3.73 -14.40 0.27
CA HIS A 19 -4.42 -15.43 1.04
C HIS A 19 -4.48 -16.78 0.29
N SER A 20 -3.94 -16.85 -0.92
CA SER A 20 -3.88 -18.08 -1.71
C SER A 20 -2.69 -18.96 -1.30
N PRO A 21 -2.74 -20.28 -1.56
CA PRO A 21 -1.60 -21.17 -1.32
C PRO A 21 -0.40 -20.88 -2.24
N LYS A 22 -0.56 -20.04 -3.28
CA LYS A 22 0.52 -19.63 -4.18
C LYS A 22 1.34 -18.47 -3.62
N PHE A 23 0.90 -17.86 -2.52
CA PHE A 23 1.62 -16.74 -1.92
C PHE A 23 2.83 -17.22 -1.13
N ILE A 24 4.01 -16.72 -1.50
CA ILE A 24 5.26 -16.99 -0.80
C ILE A 24 5.62 -15.75 0.03
N LEU A 25 5.59 -15.92 1.36
CA LEU A 25 5.96 -14.84 2.28
C LEU A 25 7.44 -14.46 2.05
N GLY A 26 7.71 -13.16 1.91
CA GLY A 26 9.06 -12.65 1.71
C GLY A 26 9.54 -12.66 0.26
N GLU A 27 8.77 -13.18 -0.71
CA GLU A 27 9.09 -13.04 -2.13
C GLU A 27 9.00 -11.57 -2.58
N TYR A 28 8.05 -10.84 -2.00
CA TYR A 28 7.85 -9.40 -2.23
C TYR A 28 7.69 -8.64 -0.93
N ILE A 29 8.11 -7.37 -0.96
CA ILE A 29 7.79 -6.36 0.03
C ILE A 29 6.82 -5.34 -0.57
N TYR A 30 5.80 -4.98 0.20
CA TYR A 30 4.85 -3.93 -0.13
C TYR A 30 5.27 -2.66 0.59
N MET A 31 5.36 -1.55 -0.14
CA MET A 31 5.78 -0.25 0.37
C MET A 31 4.69 0.77 0.12
N ALA A 32 4.06 1.27 1.18
CA ALA A 32 3.09 2.35 1.09
C ALA A 32 3.80 3.68 0.87
N MET A 33 3.46 4.34 -0.24
CA MET A 33 4.07 5.58 -0.69
C MET A 33 3.09 6.73 -0.55
N ALA A 34 3.58 7.83 0.00
CA ALA A 34 2.81 9.03 0.22
C ALA A 34 3.56 10.29 -0.24
N LEU A 35 2.84 11.40 -0.31
CA LEU A 35 3.41 12.74 -0.47
C LEU A 35 3.28 13.51 0.85
N VAL A 36 4.36 14.19 1.24
CA VAL A 36 4.42 15.19 2.30
C VAL A 36 4.99 16.44 1.67
N ASP A 37 4.20 17.52 1.58
CA ASP A 37 4.61 18.79 0.97
C ASP A 37 5.27 18.61 -0.41
N GLY A 38 4.70 17.70 -1.23
CA GLY A 38 5.19 17.35 -2.57
C GLY A 38 6.40 16.39 -2.60
N HIS A 39 7.00 16.05 -1.46
CA HIS A 39 8.09 15.08 -1.38
C HIS A 39 7.56 13.66 -1.19
N ARG A 40 8.09 12.71 -1.96
CA ARG A 40 7.67 11.30 -1.91
C ARG A 40 8.37 10.57 -0.76
N VAL A 41 7.58 9.99 0.13
CA VAL A 41 8.05 9.23 1.30
C VAL A 41 7.42 7.84 1.34
N CYS A 42 8.14 6.87 1.92
CA CYS A 42 7.57 5.58 2.29
C CYS A 42 7.08 5.64 3.75
N ILE A 43 5.82 5.32 4.00
CA ILE A 43 5.17 5.47 5.32
C ILE A 43 4.84 4.13 5.99
N ALA A 44 4.89 3.03 5.25
CA ALA A 44 4.75 1.70 5.80
C ALA A 44 5.37 0.66 4.86
N THR A 45 5.88 -0.42 5.44
CA THR A 45 6.36 -1.59 4.70
C THR A 45 5.83 -2.86 5.32
N ALA A 46 5.44 -3.84 4.51
CA ALA A 46 5.01 -5.15 5.00
C ALA A 46 5.17 -6.24 3.93
N TYR A 47 5.17 -7.50 4.36
CA TYR A 47 5.16 -8.64 3.43
C TYR A 47 3.77 -8.97 2.89
N LYS A 48 2.71 -8.36 3.41
CA LYS A 48 1.34 -8.50 2.88
C LYS A 48 0.71 -7.13 2.69
N ILE A 49 0.00 -6.96 1.57
CA ILE A 49 -0.59 -5.68 1.18
C ILE A 49 -1.65 -5.19 2.18
N ASP A 50 -2.44 -6.10 2.77
CA ASP A 50 -3.46 -5.79 3.78
C ASP A 50 -2.86 -5.13 5.04
N TYR A 51 -1.74 -5.67 5.54
CA TYR A 51 -1.03 -5.12 6.68
C TYR A 51 -0.33 -3.81 6.33
N CYS A 52 0.22 -3.70 5.11
CA CYS A 52 0.81 -2.46 4.60
C CYS A 52 -0.24 -1.33 4.59
N ILE A 53 -1.43 -1.60 4.06
CA ILE A 53 -2.57 -0.67 4.04
C ILE A 53 -2.96 -0.29 5.47
N LYS A 54 -3.15 -1.27 6.35
CA LYS A 54 -3.52 -1.02 7.75
C LYS A 54 -2.56 -0.04 8.43
N LYS A 55 -1.25 -0.22 8.23
CA LYS A 55 -0.22 0.64 8.82
C LYS A 55 -0.16 2.01 8.18
N ALA A 56 -0.30 2.09 6.85
CA ALA A 56 -0.36 3.36 6.15
C ALA A 56 -1.55 4.22 6.61
N MET A 57 -2.74 3.62 6.73
CA MET A 57 -3.94 4.33 7.19
C MET A 57 -3.81 4.83 8.63
N GLN A 58 -3.25 4.02 9.54
CA GLN A 58 -2.95 4.45 10.91
C GLN A 58 -2.01 5.67 10.95
N PHE A 59 -1.12 5.82 9.98
CA PHE A 59 -0.22 6.97 9.88
C PHE A 59 -0.94 8.21 9.31
N VAL A 60 -1.71 8.04 8.24
CA VAL A 60 -2.51 9.12 7.62
C VAL A 60 -3.53 9.69 8.60
N GLU A 61 -4.17 8.86 9.42
CA GLU A 61 -5.10 9.29 10.46
C GLU A 61 -4.46 10.19 11.53
N LYS A 62 -3.14 10.07 11.73
CA LYS A 62 -2.39 10.87 12.72
C LYS A 62 -1.68 12.07 12.11
N VAL A 63 -1.43 12.07 10.80
CA VAL A 63 -0.69 13.12 10.12
C VAL A 63 -1.47 13.59 8.88
N PRO A 64 -2.36 14.59 9.03
CA PRO A 64 -3.26 15.03 7.96
C PRO A 64 -2.57 15.61 6.71
N ALA A 65 -1.32 16.07 6.86
CA ALA A 65 -0.49 16.60 5.78
C ALA A 65 -0.06 15.51 4.78
N ILE A 66 -0.24 14.23 5.13
CA ILE A 66 0.16 13.10 4.29
C ILE A 66 -0.94 12.77 3.29
N GLU A 67 -0.55 12.66 2.03
CA GLU A 67 -1.39 12.08 0.99
C GLU A 67 -0.90 10.67 0.66
N PHE A 68 -1.61 9.64 1.11
CA PHE A 68 -1.31 8.27 0.73
C PHE A 68 -1.74 8.02 -0.73
N THR A 69 -0.75 7.76 -1.60
CA THR A 69 -0.95 7.76 -3.06
C THR A 69 -1.02 6.37 -3.67
N HIS A 70 -0.10 5.48 -3.30
CA HIS A 70 -0.01 4.14 -3.88
C HIS A 70 0.83 3.19 -3.02
N ILE A 71 0.79 1.91 -3.34
CA ILE A 71 1.66 0.88 -2.79
C ILE A 71 2.54 0.32 -3.90
N ASN A 72 3.84 0.26 -3.67
CA ASN A 72 4.76 -0.46 -4.55
C ASN A 72 4.86 -1.92 -4.09
N LYS A 73 4.78 -2.85 -5.04
CA LYS A 73 5.25 -4.23 -4.87
C LYS A 73 6.69 -4.29 -5.39
N VAL A 74 7.61 -4.66 -4.53
CA VAL A 74 9.04 -4.77 -4.85
C VAL A 74 9.45 -6.21 -4.59
N LYS A 75 10.12 -6.85 -5.55
CA LYS A 75 10.69 -8.18 -5.31
C LYS A 75 11.84 -8.04 -4.32
N THR A 76 11.92 -8.93 -3.34
CA THR A 76 12.95 -8.84 -2.30
C THR A 76 14.35 -8.88 -2.93
N GLY A 77 15.18 -7.88 -2.61
CA GLY A 77 16.52 -7.69 -3.18
C GLY A 77 16.58 -6.68 -4.33
N GLU A 78 15.45 -6.29 -4.91
CA GLU A 78 15.38 -5.29 -5.99
C GLU A 78 15.21 -3.87 -5.45
N THR A 79 15.59 -2.88 -6.27
CA THR A 79 15.43 -1.45 -5.96
C THR A 79 14.26 -0.80 -6.68
N GLU A 80 13.57 -1.53 -7.55
CA GLU A 80 12.46 -1.02 -8.37
C GLU A 80 11.16 -1.79 -8.13
N ALA A 81 10.04 -1.08 -8.23
CA ALA A 81 8.72 -1.67 -8.07
C ALA A 81 8.33 -2.46 -9.33
N CYS A 82 8.00 -3.74 -9.17
CA CYS A 82 7.46 -4.56 -10.25
C CYS A 82 5.98 -4.30 -10.52
N LYS A 83 5.25 -3.74 -9.53
CA LYS A 83 3.84 -3.36 -9.66
C LYS A 83 3.52 -2.18 -8.74
N ARG A 84 2.60 -1.32 -9.16
CA ARG A 84 2.07 -0.21 -8.35
C ARG A 84 0.56 -0.35 -8.20
N PHE A 85 0.08 -0.22 -6.97
CA PHE A 85 -1.34 -0.23 -6.64
C PHE A 85 -1.76 1.18 -6.23
N LEU A 86 -2.57 1.85 -7.05
CA LEU A 86 -3.05 3.20 -6.75
C LEU A 86 -4.06 3.17 -5.60
N ILE A 87 -4.07 4.21 -4.76
CA ILE A 87 -5.04 4.39 -3.68
C ILE A 87 -5.90 5.60 -4.03
N TYR A 88 -7.20 5.40 -4.16
CA TYR A 88 -8.13 6.51 -4.42
C TYR A 88 -8.54 7.16 -3.10
N ASN A 89 -7.83 8.21 -2.70
CA ASN A 89 -8.26 9.01 -1.56
C ASN A 89 -9.24 10.08 -2.04
N LYS A 90 -10.56 9.86 -1.88
CA LYS A 90 -11.52 10.98 -1.97
C LYS A 90 -11.35 11.84 -0.71
N LYS A 91 -10.43 12.81 -0.75
CA LYS A 91 -10.57 13.99 0.11
C LYS A 91 -11.77 14.77 -0.43
N SER A 92 -12.96 14.49 0.10
CA SER A 92 -14.09 15.39 -0.04
C SER A 92 -13.70 16.69 0.65
N HIS A 93 -13.39 17.71 -0.15
CA HIS A 93 -13.40 19.09 0.30
C HIS A 93 -14.84 19.52 0.58
#